data_AF-A0A1X1WZW7-F1
#
_entry.id   AF-A0A1X1WZW7-F1
#
_cell.length_a   1.000
_cell.length_b   1.000
_cell.length_c   1.000
_cell.angle_alpha   90.00
_cell.angle_beta   90.00
_cell.angle_gamma   90.00
#
_symmetry.space_group_name_H-M   'P 1'
#
loop_
_entity.id
_entity.type
_entity.pdbx_description
1 polymer ?
#
loop_
_entity_poly.entity_id
_entity_poly.type
_entity_poly.pdbx_seq_one_letter_code
_entity_poly.pdbx_strand_id
1 'polypeptide(L)'
;MALDHLGAVVDAMTSGVQIRHYAHFTSMRTVLLSSARVRWLLQPEISTDRRLRCAQIRHKNLMEQRKALVDLGAPAVEAELEQQRQRLLAAMDAEKDKLTQQAQALGATQLHDPIDTVSMLRTMVDPQSLEGTFVLQMWRTGSASAHGYFWTDQNRSNPGEFDETWFNGALFASVLFADEAMKLYVRRAGITL
;
A
#
# COMPACT_ATOMS: atom_id res chain seq x y z
N MET A 1 6.06 1.46 -18.47
CA MET A 1 5.37 1.14 -17.20
C MET A 1 4.31 2.12 -16.73
N ALA A 2 4.59 3.41 -16.52
CA ALA A 2 3.49 4.39 -16.34
C ALA A 2 2.57 4.39 -17.59
N LEU A 3 3.15 4.26 -18.78
CA LEU A 3 2.46 4.00 -20.05
C LEU A 3 1.70 2.65 -20.06
N ASP A 4 2.24 1.62 -19.42
CA ASP A 4 1.59 0.30 -19.30
C ASP A 4 0.40 0.35 -18.35
N HIS A 5 0.50 1.07 -17.24
CA HIS A 5 -0.59 1.25 -16.29
C HIS A 5 -1.67 2.16 -16.86
N LEU A 6 -1.28 3.33 -17.39
CA LEU A 6 -2.21 4.25 -18.06
C LEU A 6 -2.88 3.55 -19.23
N GLY A 7 -2.11 2.86 -20.05
CA GLY A 7 -2.72 2.20 -21.17
C GLY A 7 -3.42 0.90 -20.81
N ALA A 8 -3.18 0.25 -19.66
CA ALA A 8 -4.07 -0.81 -19.18
C ALA A 8 -5.46 -0.25 -18.83
N VAL A 9 -5.53 1.00 -18.34
CA VAL A 9 -6.80 1.72 -18.22
C VAL A 9 -7.42 1.97 -19.60
N VAL A 10 -6.62 2.33 -20.61
CA VAL A 10 -7.11 2.50 -22.00
C VAL A 10 -7.58 1.19 -22.64
N ASP A 11 -6.85 0.09 -22.43
CA ASP A 11 -7.17 -1.24 -22.95
C ASP A 11 -8.41 -1.82 -22.26
N ALA A 12 -8.59 -1.57 -20.96
CA ALA A 12 -9.84 -1.92 -20.29
C ALA A 12 -11.06 -1.21 -20.90
N MET A 13 -10.85 -0.05 -21.55
CA MET A 13 -11.87 0.69 -22.29
C MET A 13 -11.97 0.28 -23.77
N THR A 14 -11.09 -0.57 -24.30
CA THR A 14 -11.03 -0.92 -25.73
C THR A 14 -10.83 -2.43 -25.95
N SER A 15 -11.75 -3.10 -26.65
CA SER A 15 -11.66 -4.55 -26.89
C SER A 15 -10.52 -4.91 -27.84
N GLY A 16 -9.66 -5.87 -27.47
CA GLY A 16 -8.74 -6.57 -28.38
C GLY A 16 -7.27 -6.13 -28.36
N VAL A 17 -6.76 -5.54 -27.27
CA VAL A 17 -5.43 -4.91 -27.24
C VAL A 17 -4.34 -5.82 -26.62
N GLN A 18 -3.08 -5.60 -27.04
CA GLN A 18 -1.86 -6.30 -26.65
C GLN A 18 -1.65 -6.39 -25.12
N ILE A 19 -1.07 -7.51 -24.67
CA ILE A 19 -0.74 -7.75 -23.26
C ILE A 19 0.28 -6.72 -22.78
N ARG A 20 -0.10 -5.93 -21.76
CA ARG A 20 0.81 -5.02 -21.07
C ARG A 20 1.56 -5.76 -19.98
N HIS A 21 2.80 -6.14 -20.30
CA HIS A 21 3.65 -7.04 -19.51
C HIS A 21 3.85 -6.66 -18.04
N TYR A 22 3.60 -5.40 -17.65
CA TYR A 22 3.80 -4.93 -16.28
C TYR A 22 2.53 -4.39 -15.62
N ALA A 23 1.41 -4.30 -16.34
CA ALA A 23 0.20 -3.69 -15.81
C ALA A 23 -0.37 -4.46 -14.61
N HIS A 24 -0.36 -5.79 -14.68
CA HIS A 24 -0.88 -6.70 -13.65
C HIS A 24 -0.22 -6.50 -12.28
N PHE A 25 1.01 -5.99 -12.25
CA PHE A 25 1.74 -5.78 -11.02
C PHE A 25 1.25 -4.64 -10.17
N THR A 26 0.71 -3.60 -10.77
CA THR A 26 0.08 -2.54 -9.98
C THR A 26 -1.11 -3.10 -9.21
N SER A 27 -1.92 -3.94 -9.86
CA SER A 27 -3.04 -4.62 -9.22
C SER A 27 -2.57 -5.58 -8.13
N MET A 28 -1.65 -6.50 -8.43
CA MET A 28 -1.13 -7.47 -7.48
C MET A 28 -0.42 -6.81 -6.28
N ARG A 29 0.37 -5.76 -6.52
CA ARG A 29 0.99 -4.96 -5.46
C ARG A 29 -0.05 -4.28 -4.59
N THR A 30 -1.11 -3.74 -5.19
CA THR A 30 -2.20 -3.09 -4.45
C THR A 30 -2.93 -4.09 -3.56
N VAL A 31 -3.20 -5.30 -4.06
CA VAL A 31 -3.78 -6.39 -3.29
C VAL A 31 -2.87 -6.78 -2.14
N LEU A 32 -1.58 -7.03 -2.40
CA LEU A 32 -0.62 -7.41 -1.36
C LEU A 32 -0.48 -6.31 -0.28
N LEU A 33 -0.34 -5.04 -0.69
CA LEU A 33 -0.23 -3.90 0.23
C LEU A 33 -1.48 -3.78 1.12
N SER A 34 -2.66 -3.79 0.52
CA SER A 34 -3.92 -3.62 1.23
C SER A 34 -4.13 -4.77 2.22
N SER A 35 -3.88 -6.00 1.77
CA SER A 35 -4.03 -7.20 2.57
C SER A 35 -3.02 -7.25 3.72
N ALA A 36 -1.75 -6.90 3.48
CA ALA A 36 -0.75 -6.79 4.53
C ALA A 36 -1.13 -5.73 5.57
N ARG A 37 -1.63 -4.57 5.14
CA ARG A 37 -2.10 -3.51 6.06
C ARG A 37 -3.29 -3.98 6.90
N VAL A 38 -4.26 -4.67 6.30
CA VAL A 38 -5.42 -5.23 7.02
C VAL A 38 -4.94 -6.27 8.03
N ARG A 39 -4.08 -7.21 7.61
CA ARG A 39 -3.50 -8.22 8.50
C ARG A 39 -2.77 -7.60 9.66
N TRP A 40 -1.89 -6.62 9.39
CA TRP A 40 -1.18 -5.90 10.43
C TRP A 40 -2.14 -5.16 11.35
N LEU A 41 -3.11 -4.41 10.84
CA LEU A 41 -4.08 -3.69 11.65
C LEU A 41 -4.88 -4.62 12.59
N LEU A 42 -5.30 -5.78 12.07
CA LEU A 42 -6.24 -6.68 12.75
C LEU A 42 -5.58 -7.82 13.53
N GLN A 43 -4.28 -8.04 13.35
CA GLN A 43 -3.52 -9.10 14.01
C GLN A 43 -3.67 -9.05 15.54
N PRO A 44 -3.50 -7.90 16.23
CA PRO A 44 -3.57 -7.87 17.69
C PRO A 44 -4.91 -8.40 18.22
N GLU A 45 -4.85 -9.23 19.25
CA GLU A 45 -6.04 -9.73 19.96
C GLU A 45 -6.75 -8.63 20.74
N ILE A 46 -5.98 -7.69 21.29
CA ILE A 46 -6.48 -6.62 22.13
C ILE A 46 -7.03 -5.48 21.25
N SER A 47 -8.24 -5.01 21.56
CA SER A 47 -8.91 -3.96 20.81
C SER A 47 -8.17 -2.62 20.86
N THR A 48 -7.57 -2.28 22.01
CA THR A 48 -6.77 -1.05 22.16
C THR A 48 -5.59 -1.03 21.21
N ASP A 49 -4.89 -2.15 21.04
CA ASP A 49 -3.74 -2.26 20.14
C ASP A 49 -4.16 -2.09 18.68
N ARG A 50 -5.31 -2.67 18.28
CA ARG A 50 -5.88 -2.47 16.93
C ARG A 50 -6.26 -1.01 16.69
N ARG A 51 -6.87 -0.37 17.68
CA ARG A 51 -7.23 1.06 17.60
C ARG A 51 -5.98 1.94 17.53
N LEU A 52 -4.92 1.59 18.24
CA LEU A 52 -3.63 2.27 18.13
C LEU A 52 -3.05 2.12 16.72
N ARG A 53 -2.99 0.89 16.17
CA ARG A 53 -2.56 0.65 14.78
C ARG A 53 -3.41 1.44 13.76
N CYS A 54 -4.71 1.59 14.00
CA CYS A 54 -5.59 2.43 13.17
C CYS A 54 -5.17 3.91 13.22
N ALA A 55 -4.93 4.46 14.42
CA ALA A 55 -4.45 5.82 14.59
C ALA A 55 -3.10 6.05 13.89
N GLN A 56 -2.18 5.07 13.95
CA GLN A 56 -0.89 5.11 13.27
C GLN A 56 -1.05 5.18 11.74
N ILE A 57 -1.90 4.33 11.15
CA ILE A 57 -2.17 4.37 9.69
C ILE A 57 -2.81 5.70 9.29
N ARG A 58 -3.77 6.19 10.07
CA ARG A 58 -4.46 7.45 9.79
C ARG A 58 -3.48 8.63 9.88
N HIS A 59 -2.63 8.65 10.90
CA HIS A 59 -1.57 9.64 11.07
C HIS A 59 -0.61 9.65 9.88
N LYS A 60 -0.13 8.48 9.45
CA LYS A 60 0.76 8.38 8.29
C LYS A 60 0.10 8.93 7.03
N ASN A 61 -1.13 8.54 6.73
CA ASN A 61 -1.86 9.04 5.57
C ASN A 61 -2.06 10.56 5.61
N LEU A 62 -2.39 11.10 6.79
CA LEU A 62 -2.53 12.54 7.01
C LEU A 62 -1.22 13.28 6.76
N MET A 63 -0.09 12.75 7.25
CA MET A 63 1.23 13.36 7.07
C MET A 63 1.69 13.32 5.61
N GLU A 64 1.42 12.25 4.86
CA GLU A 64 1.72 12.19 3.43
C GLU A 64 0.86 13.17 2.61
N GLN A 65 -0.44 13.31 2.94
CA GLN A 65 -1.31 14.32 2.31
C GLN A 65 -0.85 15.74 2.61
N ARG A 66 -0.48 16.02 3.87
CA ARG A 66 0.08 17.31 4.29
C ARG A 66 1.36 17.62 3.53
N LYS A 67 2.27 16.65 3.41
CA LYS A 67 3.51 16.80 2.65
C LYS A 67 3.22 17.17 1.19
N ALA A 68 2.29 16.47 0.53
CA ALA A 68 1.88 16.79 -0.83
C ALA A 68 1.33 18.23 -0.95
N LEU A 69 0.49 18.68 -0.01
CA LEU A 69 -0.02 20.06 0.00
C LEU A 69 1.06 21.12 0.25
N VAL A 70 2.11 20.79 1.01
CA VAL A 70 3.27 21.67 1.19
C VAL A 70 4.08 21.74 -0.11
N ASP A 71 4.38 20.59 -0.72
CA ASP A 71 5.21 20.49 -1.93
C ASP A 71 4.52 21.14 -3.16
N LEU A 72 3.19 21.17 -3.19
CA LEU A 72 2.41 21.86 -4.23
C LEU A 72 2.37 23.39 -4.08
N GLY A 73 2.89 23.95 -2.98
CA GLY A 73 2.92 25.40 -2.77
C GLY A 73 3.93 26.09 -3.69
N ALA A 74 3.48 26.61 -4.84
CA ALA A 74 4.30 27.43 -5.73
C ALA A 74 4.18 28.94 -5.39
N PRO A 75 5.23 29.75 -5.62
CA PRO A 75 5.20 31.20 -5.32
C PRO A 75 4.18 32.01 -6.13
N ALA A 76 3.64 31.45 -7.22
CA ALA A 76 2.75 32.12 -8.17
C ALA A 76 1.28 31.67 -8.06
N VAL A 77 0.89 31.03 -6.95
CA VAL A 77 -0.48 30.57 -6.72
C VAL A 77 -1.37 31.77 -6.38
N GLU A 78 -2.55 31.86 -7.01
CA GLU A 78 -3.54 32.89 -6.70
C GLU A 78 -3.82 32.96 -5.19
N ALA A 79 -3.99 34.17 -4.65
CA ALA A 79 -4.13 34.38 -3.21
C ALA A 79 -5.27 33.55 -2.57
N GLU A 80 -6.34 33.30 -3.32
CA GLU A 80 -7.45 32.47 -2.87
C GLU A 80 -7.05 30.99 -2.71
N LEU A 81 -6.31 30.43 -3.66
CA LEU A 81 -5.79 29.06 -3.59
C LEU A 81 -4.79 28.89 -2.44
N GLU A 82 -3.95 29.90 -2.19
CA GLU A 82 -3.05 29.90 -1.03
C GLU A 82 -3.85 29.95 0.29
N GLN A 83 -4.89 30.77 0.37
CA GLN A 83 -5.75 30.82 1.55
C GLN A 83 -6.47 29.47 1.79
N GLN A 84 -6.96 28.82 0.74
CA GLN A 84 -7.57 27.49 0.84
C GLN A 84 -6.55 26.45 1.31
N ARG A 85 -5.33 26.48 0.77
CA ARG A 85 -4.23 25.60 1.17
C ARG A 85 -3.90 25.75 2.66
N GLN A 86 -3.79 26.97 3.15
CA GLN A 86 -3.54 27.24 4.57
C GLN A 86 -4.66 26.71 5.48
N ARG A 87 -5.93 26.86 5.07
CA ARG A 87 -7.06 26.28 5.82
C ARG A 87 -6.99 24.76 5.86
N LEU A 88 -6.64 24.11 4.75
CA LEU A 88 -6.45 22.65 4.71
C LEU A 88 -5.30 22.20 5.62
N LEU A 89 -4.16 22.90 5.59
CA LEU A 89 -3.03 22.60 6.46
C LEU A 89 -3.40 22.75 7.94
N ALA A 90 -4.11 23.81 8.32
CA ALA A 90 -4.58 24.01 9.69
C ALA A 90 -5.56 22.90 10.14
N ALA A 91 -6.48 22.49 9.26
CA ALA A 91 -7.38 21.37 9.54
C ALA A 91 -6.64 20.04 9.72
N MET A 92 -5.58 19.81 8.92
CA MET A 92 -4.73 18.64 9.07
C MET A 92 -3.93 18.65 10.37
N ASP A 93 -3.41 19.81 10.78
CA ASP A 93 -2.69 19.94 12.06
C ASP A 93 -3.65 19.67 13.25
N ALA A 94 -4.89 20.15 13.20
CA ALA A 94 -5.90 19.85 14.22
C ALA A 94 -6.26 18.35 14.30
N GLU A 95 -6.39 17.67 13.15
CA GLU A 95 -6.65 16.23 13.11
C GLU A 95 -5.45 15.42 13.63
N LYS A 96 -4.21 15.87 13.37
CA LYS A 96 -2.99 15.26 13.92
C LYS A 96 -3.00 15.31 15.45
N ASP A 97 -3.34 16.46 16.02
CA ASP A 97 -3.41 16.63 17.48
C ASP A 97 -4.47 15.70 18.09
N LYS A 98 -5.63 15.59 17.45
CA LYS A 98 -6.70 14.67 17.86
C LYS A 98 -6.25 13.21 17.83
N LEU A 99 -5.55 12.77 16.78
CA LEU A 99 -5.01 11.40 16.69
C LEU A 99 -3.97 11.14 17.79
N THR A 100 -3.14 12.14 18.09
CA THR A 100 -2.13 12.05 19.16
C THR A 100 -2.79 11.89 20.52
N GLN A 101 -3.81 12.70 20.82
CA GLN A 101 -4.59 12.59 22.06
C GLN A 101 -5.31 11.24 22.17
N GLN A 102 -5.88 10.74 21.07
CA GLN A 102 -6.51 9.41 21.04
C GLN A 102 -5.49 8.30 21.33
N ALA A 103 -4.29 8.37 20.76
CA ALA A 103 -3.23 7.41 21.02
C ALA A 103 -2.79 7.44 22.50
N GLN A 104 -2.65 8.63 23.09
CA GLN A 104 -2.35 8.79 24.52
C GLN A 104 -3.44 8.22 25.42
N ALA A 105 -4.71 8.44 25.09
CA ALA A 105 -5.84 7.86 25.81
C ALA A 105 -5.89 6.31 25.70
N LEU A 106 -5.26 5.74 24.68
CA LEU A 106 -5.08 4.28 24.52
C LEU A 106 -3.80 3.75 25.20
N GLY A 107 -3.04 4.61 25.90
CA GLY A 107 -1.84 4.24 26.66
C GLY A 107 -0.52 4.42 25.91
N ALA A 108 -0.51 5.00 24.71
CA ALA A 108 0.73 5.29 24.00
C ALA A 108 1.41 6.56 24.55
N THR A 109 2.73 6.51 24.77
CA THR A 109 3.51 7.70 25.15
C THR A 109 3.59 8.70 24.00
N GLN A 110 3.65 8.22 22.77
CA GLN A 110 3.67 9.01 21.54
C GLN A 110 3.04 8.22 20.38
N LEU A 111 2.51 8.95 19.39
CA LEU A 111 1.98 8.35 18.18
C LEU A 111 3.11 8.13 17.16
N HIS A 112 3.46 6.87 16.95
CA HIS A 112 4.47 6.47 15.97
C HIS A 112 3.86 6.24 14.58
N ASP A 113 4.68 6.40 13.55
CA ASP A 113 4.33 5.88 12.23
C ASP A 113 4.22 4.35 12.27
N PRO A 114 3.36 3.75 11.42
CA PRO A 114 3.34 2.30 11.26
C PRO A 114 4.69 1.84 10.72
N ILE A 115 5.11 0.63 11.07
CA ILE A 115 6.31 0.01 10.48
C ILE A 115 6.19 -0.03 8.95
N ASP A 116 7.31 0.04 8.24
CA ASP A 116 7.29 0.01 6.78
C ASP A 116 6.72 -1.31 6.24
N THR A 117 6.27 -1.31 4.97
CA THR A 117 5.60 -2.49 4.40
C THR A 117 6.49 -3.73 4.34
N VAL A 118 7.80 -3.59 4.12
CA VAL A 118 8.72 -4.73 4.11
C VAL A 118 8.79 -5.32 5.51
N SER A 119 8.92 -4.46 6.53
CA SER A 119 8.89 -4.88 7.93
C SER A 119 7.55 -5.55 8.29
N MET A 120 6.41 -5.00 7.85
CA MET A 120 5.09 -5.66 8.03
C MET A 120 5.08 -7.06 7.44
N LEU A 121 5.48 -7.22 6.17
CA LEU A 121 5.49 -8.51 5.49
C LEU A 121 6.39 -9.53 6.22
N ARG A 122 7.58 -9.11 6.69
CA ARG A 122 8.49 -9.96 7.47
C ARG A 122 7.92 -10.44 8.81
N THR A 123 6.92 -9.74 9.37
CA THR A 123 6.21 -10.24 10.55
C THR A 123 5.13 -11.26 10.24
N MET A 124 4.78 -11.43 8.95
CA MET A 124 3.65 -12.25 8.49
C MET A 124 4.06 -13.51 7.75
N VAL A 125 5.31 -13.59 7.29
CA VAL A 125 5.85 -14.73 6.54
C VAL A 125 7.22 -15.10 7.08
N ASP A 126 7.56 -16.38 7.02
CA ASP A 126 8.94 -16.84 7.22
C ASP A 126 9.78 -16.49 5.98
N PRO A 127 10.81 -15.64 6.08
CA PRO A 127 11.66 -15.30 4.95
C PRO A 127 12.42 -16.48 4.33
N GLN A 128 12.57 -17.59 5.07
CA GLN A 128 13.24 -18.80 4.59
C GLN A 128 12.29 -19.79 3.91
N SER A 129 10.98 -19.58 4.00
CA SER A 129 10.01 -20.40 3.30
C SER A 129 9.89 -20.00 1.83
N LEU A 130 9.46 -20.94 1.00
CA LEU A 130 9.18 -20.67 -0.42
C LEU A 130 8.12 -19.56 -0.57
N GLU A 131 7.08 -19.62 0.26
CA GLU A 131 5.98 -18.63 0.27
C GLU A 131 6.48 -17.24 0.68
N GLY A 132 7.27 -17.16 1.75
CA GLY A 132 7.82 -15.90 2.22
C GLY A 132 8.81 -15.30 1.22
N THR A 133 9.57 -16.15 0.53
CA THR A 133 10.42 -15.72 -0.60
C THR A 133 9.58 -15.08 -1.70
N PHE A 134 8.50 -15.73 -2.16
CA PHE A 134 7.62 -15.16 -3.20
C PHE A 134 6.95 -13.86 -2.76
N VAL A 135 6.47 -13.78 -1.52
CA VAL A 135 5.83 -12.57 -0.99
C VAL A 135 6.81 -11.40 -0.92
N LEU A 136 8.00 -11.62 -0.36
CA LEU A 136 9.02 -10.58 -0.22
C LEU A 136 9.61 -10.19 -1.58
N GLN A 137 9.79 -11.15 -2.49
CA GLN A 137 10.25 -10.91 -3.85
C GLN A 137 9.19 -10.15 -4.65
N MET A 138 7.91 -10.53 -4.57
CA MET A 138 6.80 -9.82 -5.21
C MET A 138 6.76 -8.37 -4.75
N TRP A 139 6.87 -8.11 -3.44
CA TRP A 139 6.88 -6.73 -2.95
C TRP A 139 8.09 -5.94 -3.48
N ARG A 140 9.30 -6.48 -3.39
CA ARG A 140 10.52 -5.76 -3.84
C ARG A 140 10.54 -5.53 -5.34
N THR A 141 10.34 -6.58 -6.12
CA THR A 141 10.43 -6.54 -7.59
C THR A 141 9.18 -5.96 -8.23
N GLY A 142 7.99 -6.28 -7.73
CA GLY A 142 6.71 -5.72 -8.19
C GLY A 142 6.56 -4.25 -7.83
N SER A 143 7.03 -3.81 -6.65
CA SER A 143 7.07 -2.37 -6.32
C SER A 143 8.05 -1.61 -7.17
N ALA A 144 9.29 -2.08 -7.30
CA ALA A 144 10.26 -1.40 -8.14
C ALA A 144 9.89 -1.44 -9.62
N SER A 145 9.23 -2.51 -10.07
CA SER A 145 8.57 -2.52 -11.37
C SER A 145 7.55 -1.39 -11.40
N ALA A 146 6.49 -1.38 -10.60
CA ALA A 146 5.45 -0.33 -10.64
C ALA A 146 5.98 1.13 -10.66
N HIS A 147 7.15 1.40 -10.06
CA HIS A 147 7.80 2.73 -10.07
C HIS A 147 8.68 3.01 -11.31
N GLY A 148 8.84 2.05 -12.22
CA GLY A 148 9.62 2.18 -13.45
C GLY A 148 11.10 1.85 -13.29
N TYR A 149 11.57 1.28 -12.18
CA TYR A 149 13.01 1.10 -11.94
C TYR A 149 13.62 -0.14 -12.61
N PHE A 150 12.83 -1.16 -12.93
CA PHE A 150 13.34 -2.43 -13.49
C PHE A 150 12.91 -2.71 -14.93
N TRP A 151 12.57 -1.68 -15.72
CA TRP A 151 12.11 -1.92 -17.10
C TRP A 151 13.20 -2.49 -18.02
N THR A 152 14.49 -2.25 -17.72
CA THR A 152 15.65 -2.81 -18.44
C THR A 152 16.25 -4.07 -17.80
N ASP A 153 16.04 -4.26 -16.49
CA ASP A 153 16.87 -5.14 -15.66
C ASP A 153 16.16 -6.44 -15.25
N GLN A 154 14.96 -6.70 -15.77
CA GLN A 154 14.39 -8.03 -15.58
C GLN A 154 15.16 -9.00 -16.45
N ASN A 155 15.71 -10.05 -15.80
CA ASN A 155 16.41 -11.21 -16.37
C ASN A 155 15.55 -12.00 -17.38
N ARG A 156 14.94 -11.32 -18.35
CA ARG A 156 14.18 -11.90 -19.45
C ARG A 156 15.13 -11.98 -20.63
N SER A 157 15.36 -13.20 -21.09
CA SER A 157 16.05 -13.46 -22.36
C SER A 157 15.36 -12.76 -23.54
N ASN A 158 14.05 -12.51 -23.42
CA ASN A 158 13.26 -11.76 -24.38
C ASN A 158 12.30 -10.79 -23.65
N PRO A 159 12.53 -9.47 -23.69
CA PRO A 159 11.66 -8.47 -23.07
C PRO A 159 10.22 -8.45 -23.60
N GLY A 160 9.96 -9.02 -24.78
CA GLY A 160 8.63 -9.19 -25.37
C GLY A 160 7.90 -10.47 -24.94
N GLU A 161 8.55 -11.35 -24.19
CA GLU A 161 7.91 -12.56 -23.64
C GLU A 161 7.30 -12.29 -22.26
N PHE A 162 6.15 -12.92 -22.03
CA PHE A 162 5.50 -12.90 -20.74
C PHE A 162 6.17 -13.90 -19.79
N ASP A 163 6.62 -13.42 -18.63
CA ASP A 163 7.23 -14.26 -17.61
C ASP A 163 6.15 -14.95 -16.75
N GLU A 164 5.72 -16.13 -17.20
CA GLU A 164 4.69 -16.92 -16.52
C GLU A 164 5.11 -17.35 -15.11
N THR A 165 6.37 -17.74 -14.92
CA THR A 165 6.85 -18.25 -13.63
C THR A 165 6.72 -17.18 -12.56
N TRP A 166 7.18 -15.98 -12.88
CA TRP A 166 7.11 -14.86 -11.97
C TRP A 166 5.69 -14.32 -11.80
N PHE A 167 4.88 -14.31 -12.87
CA PHE A 167 3.46 -13.96 -12.77
C PHE A 167 2.73 -14.88 -11.80
N ASN A 168 2.94 -16.19 -11.92
CA ASN A 168 2.32 -17.19 -11.05
C ASN A 168 2.74 -17.03 -9.59
N GLY A 169 4.03 -16.77 -9.34
CA GLY A 169 4.52 -16.48 -7.98
C GLY A 169 3.92 -15.21 -7.38
N ALA A 170 3.80 -14.14 -8.18
CA ALA A 170 3.19 -12.88 -7.74
C ALA A 170 1.68 -13.02 -7.50
N LEU A 171 0.99 -13.78 -8.35
CA LEU A 171 -0.43 -14.07 -8.21
C LEU A 171 -0.69 -14.89 -6.96
N PHE A 172 0.08 -15.95 -6.74
CA PHE A 172 0.03 -16.78 -5.54
C PHE A 172 0.17 -15.93 -4.27
N ALA A 173 1.22 -15.10 -4.19
CA ALA A 173 1.46 -14.23 -3.02
C ALA A 173 0.29 -13.27 -2.77
N SER A 174 -0.28 -12.69 -3.83
CA SER A 174 -1.38 -11.73 -3.74
C SER A 174 -2.68 -12.39 -3.28
N VAL A 175 -3.02 -13.55 -3.86
CA VAL A 175 -4.24 -14.32 -3.51
C VAL A 175 -4.15 -14.84 -2.08
N LEU A 176 -3.01 -15.42 -1.69
CA LEU A 176 -2.77 -15.92 -0.34
C LEU A 176 -3.02 -14.81 0.70
N PHE A 177 -2.41 -13.65 0.51
CA PHE A 177 -2.56 -12.54 1.44
C PHE A 177 -3.99 -11.99 1.49
N ALA A 178 -4.66 -11.90 0.35
CA ALA A 178 -6.05 -11.47 0.29
C ALA A 178 -6.97 -12.41 1.06
N ASP A 179 -6.83 -13.72 0.84
CA ASP A 179 -7.59 -14.75 1.54
C ASP A 179 -7.35 -14.71 3.06
N GLU A 180 -6.09 -14.64 3.50
CA GLU A 180 -5.75 -14.54 4.92
C GLU A 180 -6.27 -13.26 5.57
N ALA A 181 -6.22 -12.12 4.86
CA ALA A 181 -6.77 -10.86 5.32
C ALA A 181 -8.29 -10.94 5.50
N MET A 182 -8.99 -11.54 4.53
CA MET A 182 -10.44 -11.73 4.58
C MET A 182 -10.85 -12.68 5.72
N LYS A 183 -10.15 -13.81 5.88
CA LYS A 183 -10.36 -14.74 7.00
C LYS A 183 -10.18 -14.04 8.36
N LEU A 184 -9.14 -13.22 8.50
CA LEU A 184 -8.91 -12.47 9.72
C LEU A 184 -10.00 -11.42 9.96
N TYR A 185 -10.41 -10.70 8.92
CA TYR A 185 -11.51 -9.73 9.00
C TYR A 185 -12.81 -10.39 9.48
N VAL A 186 -13.23 -11.48 8.83
CA VAL A 186 -14.42 -12.25 9.17
C VAL A 186 -14.39 -12.69 10.63
N ARG A 187 -13.26 -13.27 11.08
CA ARG A 187 -13.06 -13.69 12.46
C ARG A 187 -13.21 -12.52 13.44
N ARG A 188 -12.61 -11.36 13.14
CA ARG A 188 -12.65 -10.16 14.00
C ARG A 188 -14.03 -9.50 14.01
N ALA A 189 -14.77 -9.59 12.91
CA ALA A 189 -16.11 -9.05 12.79
C ALA A 189 -17.18 -9.96 13.42
N GLY A 190 -16.83 -11.20 13.80
CA GLY A 190 -17.79 -12.18 14.31
C GLY A 190 -18.75 -12.68 13.23
N ILE A 191 -18.37 -12.57 11.96
CA ILE A 191 -19.18 -13.04 10.82
C ILE A 191 -18.94 -14.55 10.68
N THR A 192 -20.02 -15.32 10.54
CA THR A 192 -19.94 -16.74 10.14
C THR A 192 -20.09 -16.79 8.63
N LEU A 193 -19.13 -17.42 7.93
CA LEU A 193 -19.18 -17.66 6.49
C LEU A 193 -19.95 -18.95 6.18
#